data_AF-A0A2N9G6M7-F1
#
_entry.id   AF-A0A2N9G6M7-F1
#
_cell.length_a   1.000
_cell.length_b   1.000
_cell.length_c   1.000
_cell.angle_alpha   90.00
_cell.angle_beta   90.00
_cell.angle_gamma   90.00
#
_symmetry.space_group_name_H-M   'P 1'
#
loop_
_entity.id
_entity.type
_entity.pdbx_description
1 polymer ?
#
loop_
_entity_poly.entity_id
_entity_poly.type
_entity_poly.pdbx_seq_one_letter_code
_entity_poly.pdbx_strand_id
1 'polypeptide(L)'
;METPLPPQNLDEYSAASTIITFDRPVPLLRGPIRAEGPSSGPYVLAFRDPQAWASALKACESQILDQCTTGARIGCAITASNKCKPPWWRSLIGPKQNDLKAREQCEEREMEACFITAKEKCVEFAKDKCATPFRDARIAVTETTHVNPKVARKLISRASVPDRCTWINLIGLDLTDCESGATNYYSASELLGSNTNFGSDRFRGMFG
;
A
#
# COMPACT_ATOMS: atom_id res chain seq x y z
N MET A 1 -65.93 4.83 26.63
CA MET A 1 -65.11 5.05 25.42
C MET A 1 -63.75 5.51 25.92
N GLU A 2 -62.82 4.58 26.08
CA GLU A 2 -61.43 4.87 26.46
C GLU A 2 -60.56 4.65 25.23
N THR A 3 -59.82 5.68 24.84
CA THR A 3 -58.88 5.66 23.73
C THR A 3 -57.52 5.20 24.28
N PRO A 4 -56.93 4.09 23.81
CA PRO A 4 -55.61 3.67 24.30
C PRO A 4 -54.54 4.63 23.78
N LEU A 5 -53.76 5.22 24.68
CA LEU A 5 -52.58 6.01 24.31
C LEU A 5 -51.48 5.09 23.76
N PRO A 6 -50.74 5.51 22.72
CA PRO A 6 -49.65 4.72 22.16
C PRO A 6 -48.50 4.58 23.17
N PRO A 7 -47.79 3.44 23.18
CA PRO A 7 -46.67 3.22 24.10
C PRO A 7 -45.54 4.22 23.82
N GLN A 8 -45.17 4.98 24.84
CA GLN A 8 -44.00 5.86 24.83
C GLN A 8 -42.73 5.02 25.03
N ASN A 9 -42.33 4.24 24.02
CA ASN A 9 -40.97 3.70 23.99
C ASN A 9 -40.07 4.76 23.32
N LEU A 10 -39.68 5.77 24.11
CA LEU A 10 -38.65 6.74 23.75
C LEU A 10 -37.29 6.25 24.26
N ASP A 11 -36.92 5.02 23.90
CA ASP A 11 -35.53 4.63 24.06
C ASP A 11 -34.73 5.47 23.07
N GLU A 12 -33.96 6.41 23.62
CA GLU A 12 -33.18 7.39 22.85
C GLU A 12 -32.02 6.66 22.17
N TYR A 13 -32.28 6.05 21.01
CA TYR A 13 -31.29 5.45 20.11
C TYR A 13 -30.42 6.51 19.42
N SER A 14 -29.97 7.50 20.16
CA SER A 14 -29.02 8.49 19.66
C SER A 14 -27.62 7.86 19.64
N ALA A 15 -26.92 7.96 18.51
CA ALA A 15 -25.53 7.53 18.41
C ALA A 15 -24.64 8.19 19.48
N ALA A 16 -25.02 9.36 19.99
CA ALA A 16 -24.35 10.03 21.08
C ALA A 16 -24.37 9.25 22.42
N SER A 17 -25.39 8.40 22.68
CA SER A 17 -25.48 7.64 23.93
C SER A 17 -24.56 6.42 23.98
N THR A 18 -24.08 5.96 22.82
CA THR A 18 -23.14 4.83 22.69
C THR A 18 -21.70 5.27 22.46
N ILE A 19 -21.44 6.58 22.30
CA ILE A 19 -20.08 7.11 22.14
C ILE A 19 -19.44 7.27 23.52
N ILE A 20 -18.54 6.35 23.85
CA ILE A 20 -17.61 6.51 24.97
C ILE A 20 -16.58 7.56 24.55
N THR A 21 -16.74 8.79 25.02
CA THR A 21 -15.70 9.82 24.87
C THR A 21 -14.57 9.53 25.85
N PHE A 22 -13.34 9.52 25.36
CA PHE A 22 -12.18 9.49 26.24
C PHE A 22 -11.96 10.91 26.78
N ASP A 23 -11.85 11.07 28.10
CA ASP A 23 -11.60 12.36 28.77
C ASP A 23 -10.37 13.10 28.22
N ARG A 24 -9.44 12.36 27.61
CA ARG A 24 -8.31 12.87 26.85
C ARG A 24 -8.16 12.03 25.59
N PRO A 25 -7.98 12.62 24.40
CA PRO A 25 -7.68 11.83 23.21
C PRO A 25 -6.42 11.02 23.50
N VAL A 26 -6.54 9.69 23.48
CA VAL A 26 -5.40 8.79 23.62
C VAL A 26 -4.45 9.12 22.46
N PRO A 27 -3.23 9.63 22.74
CA PRO A 27 -2.31 9.99 21.67
C PRO A 27 -2.02 8.74 20.84
N LEU A 28 -2.04 8.88 19.52
CA LEU A 28 -1.70 7.79 18.62
C LEU A 28 -0.34 7.23 19.03
N LEU A 29 -0.27 5.92 19.28
CA LEU A 29 0.97 5.24 19.68
C LEU A 29 2.12 5.46 18.69
N ARG A 30 1.78 5.83 17.44
CA ARG A 30 2.71 6.32 16.42
C ARG A 30 2.06 7.47 15.68
N GLY A 31 2.66 8.66 15.76
CA GLY A 31 2.32 9.77 14.89
C GLY A 31 2.82 9.51 13.47
N PRO A 32 2.18 10.11 12.45
CA PRO A 32 2.68 10.02 11.08
C PRO A 32 4.05 10.70 10.98
N ILE A 33 5.00 10.08 10.27
CA ILE A 33 6.36 10.62 10.11
C ILE A 33 6.33 11.71 9.05
N ARG A 34 6.85 12.90 9.38
CA ARG A 34 6.88 14.04 8.45
C ARG A 34 7.88 13.83 7.32
N ALA A 35 7.53 14.33 6.14
CA ALA A 35 8.47 14.43 5.03
C ALA A 35 9.47 15.57 5.27
N GLU A 36 10.75 15.34 4.94
CA GLU A 36 11.80 16.34 4.99
C GLU A 36 11.84 17.12 3.66
N GLY A 37 10.83 17.95 3.39
CA GLY A 37 10.84 18.83 2.21
C GLY A 37 9.46 19.21 1.67
N PRO A 38 9.37 20.32 0.90
CA PRO A 38 8.10 20.88 0.43
C PRO A 38 7.48 20.14 -0.77
N SER A 39 8.20 19.21 -1.42
CA SER A 39 7.76 18.53 -2.64
C SER A 39 7.02 17.21 -2.41
N SER A 40 7.16 16.64 -1.21
CA SER A 40 6.47 15.41 -0.81
C SER A 40 5.31 15.80 0.09
N GLY A 41 4.20 15.07 0.03
CA GLY A 41 3.08 15.30 0.96
C GLY A 41 3.55 15.33 2.42
N PRO A 42 2.71 15.78 3.36
CA PRO A 42 3.16 16.08 4.73
C PRO A 42 3.76 14.87 5.47
N TYR A 43 3.52 13.64 4.98
CA TYR A 43 3.91 12.41 5.64
C TYR A 43 4.53 11.38 4.69
N VAL A 44 5.40 10.54 5.24
CA VAL A 44 6.06 9.41 4.55
C VAL A 44 5.75 8.08 5.22
N LEU A 45 5.90 6.99 4.48
CA LEU A 45 5.80 5.63 5.03
C LEU A 45 6.93 5.37 6.02
N ALA A 46 6.66 4.54 7.02
CA ALA A 46 7.60 4.22 8.09
C ALA A 46 7.56 2.74 8.44
N PHE A 47 8.73 2.11 8.53
CA PHE A 47 8.89 0.69 8.79
C PHE A 47 9.85 0.46 9.96
N ARG A 48 9.52 -0.54 10.78
CA ARG A 48 10.29 -0.90 11.98
C ARG A 48 11.62 -1.58 11.67
N ASP A 49 11.74 -2.20 10.50
CA ASP A 49 12.92 -2.94 10.04
C ASP A 49 12.88 -3.11 8.51
N PRO A 50 14.01 -3.46 7.87
CA PRO A 50 14.07 -3.66 6.41
C PRO A 50 13.18 -4.80 5.90
N GLN A 51 12.93 -5.84 6.70
CA GLN A 51 12.09 -6.98 6.31
C GLN A 51 10.61 -6.57 6.22
N ALA A 52 10.15 -5.74 7.14
CA ALA A 52 8.81 -5.17 7.14
C ALA A 52 8.61 -4.26 5.91
N TRP A 53 9.62 -3.45 5.57
CA TRP A 53 9.61 -2.63 4.34
C TRP A 53 9.51 -3.51 3.09
N ALA A 54 10.35 -4.54 2.96
CA ALA A 54 10.40 -5.41 1.78
C ALA A 54 9.11 -6.22 1.62
N SER A 55 8.56 -6.73 2.73
CA SER A 55 7.29 -7.46 2.73
C SER A 55 6.13 -6.55 2.30
N ALA A 56 6.10 -5.32 2.80
CA ALA A 56 5.07 -4.35 2.43
C ALA A 56 5.18 -3.90 0.96
N LEU A 57 6.40 -3.74 0.44
CA LEU A 57 6.61 -3.42 -0.98
C LEU A 57 6.05 -4.54 -1.86
N LYS A 58 6.42 -5.79 -1.56
CA LYS A 58 5.92 -6.96 -2.28
C LYS A 58 4.39 -7.09 -2.20
N ALA A 59 3.81 -6.80 -1.03
CA ALA A 59 2.36 -6.81 -0.86
C ALA A 59 1.68 -5.71 -1.70
N CYS A 60 2.22 -4.48 -1.70
CA CYS A 60 1.75 -3.38 -2.53
C CYS A 60 1.75 -3.76 -4.01
N GLU A 61 2.89 -4.25 -4.52
CA GLU A 61 3.03 -4.65 -5.93
C GLU A 61 2.05 -5.77 -6.29
N SER A 62 1.94 -6.78 -5.42
CA SER A 62 1.00 -7.90 -5.63
C SER A 62 -0.46 -7.45 -5.65
N GLN A 63 -0.85 -6.55 -4.75
CA GLN A 63 -2.23 -6.06 -4.67
C GLN A 63 -2.59 -5.22 -5.90
N ILE A 64 -1.70 -4.32 -6.32
CA ILE A 64 -1.94 -3.49 -7.53
C ILE A 64 -1.97 -4.38 -8.77
N LEU A 65 -1.07 -5.38 -8.86
CA LEU A 65 -1.06 -6.34 -9.95
C LEU A 65 -2.37 -7.13 -10.04
N ASP A 66 -2.89 -7.62 -8.91
CA ASP A 66 -4.14 -8.38 -8.86
C ASP A 66 -5.34 -7.54 -9.30
N GLN A 67 -5.45 -6.31 -8.77
CA GLN A 67 -6.51 -5.37 -9.18
C GLN A 67 -6.41 -4.99 -10.66
N CYS A 68 -5.20 -4.72 -11.15
CA CYS A 68 -4.96 -4.38 -12.55
C CYS A 68 -5.29 -5.55 -13.47
N THR A 69 -4.87 -6.77 -13.15
CA THR A 69 -5.16 -7.97 -13.97
C THR A 69 -6.65 -8.29 -13.98
N THR A 70 -7.35 -8.12 -12.84
CA THR A 70 -8.81 -8.25 -12.78
C THR A 70 -9.49 -7.22 -13.67
N GLY A 71 -9.10 -5.95 -13.58
CA GLY A 71 -9.63 -4.88 -14.44
C GLY A 71 -9.32 -5.10 -15.93
N ALA A 72 -8.10 -5.55 -16.24
CA ALA A 72 -7.68 -5.87 -17.60
C ALA A 72 -8.49 -7.03 -18.20
N ARG A 73 -8.82 -8.05 -17.41
CA ARG A 73 -9.66 -9.16 -17.87
C ARG A 73 -11.04 -8.68 -18.32
N ILE A 74 -11.67 -7.82 -17.53
CA ILE A 74 -12.97 -7.23 -17.86
C ILE A 74 -12.85 -6.31 -19.09
N GLY A 75 -11.86 -5.41 -19.10
CA GLY A 75 -11.63 -4.48 -20.20
C GLY A 75 -11.32 -5.16 -21.53
N CYS A 76 -10.52 -6.24 -21.50
CA CYS A 76 -10.22 -7.04 -22.68
C CYS A 76 -11.45 -7.81 -23.18
N ALA A 77 -12.29 -8.35 -22.29
CA ALA A 77 -13.55 -8.99 -22.69
C ALA A 77 -14.50 -8.00 -23.39
N ILE A 78 -14.62 -6.78 -22.87
CA ILE A 78 -15.43 -5.71 -23.51
C ILE A 78 -14.83 -5.32 -24.86
N THR A 79 -13.51 -5.18 -24.95
CA THR A 79 -12.80 -4.84 -26.19
C THR A 79 -12.97 -5.92 -27.25
N ALA A 80 -12.83 -7.18 -26.87
CA ALA A 80 -13.05 -8.34 -27.74
C ALA A 80 -14.49 -8.38 -28.25
N SER A 81 -15.48 -8.24 -27.36
CA SER A 81 -16.90 -8.18 -27.73
C SER A 81 -17.21 -7.04 -28.72
N ASN A 82 -16.60 -5.86 -28.51
CA ASN A 82 -16.78 -4.73 -29.42
C ASN A 82 -16.13 -4.93 -30.79
N LYS A 83 -15.02 -5.66 -30.86
CA LYS A 83 -14.34 -6.01 -32.11
C LYS A 83 -15.07 -7.11 -32.88
N CYS A 84 -15.63 -8.08 -32.17
CA CYS A 84 -16.23 -9.28 -32.75
C CYS A 84 -17.75 -9.17 -32.99
N LYS A 85 -18.37 -8.04 -32.64
CA LYS A 85 -19.80 -7.84 -32.86
C LYS A 85 -20.14 -7.83 -34.36
N PRO A 86 -21.23 -8.52 -34.77
CA PRO A 86 -21.69 -8.43 -36.15
C PRO A 86 -22.23 -7.02 -36.44
N PRO A 87 -22.27 -6.63 -37.72
CA PRO A 87 -22.96 -5.41 -38.14
C PRO A 87 -24.41 -5.40 -37.65
N TRP A 88 -24.91 -4.23 -37.26
CA TRP A 88 -26.24 -4.06 -36.66
C TRP A 88 -27.39 -4.64 -37.51
N TRP A 89 -27.28 -4.60 -38.84
CA TRP A 89 -28.30 -5.12 -39.75
C TRP A 89 -28.46 -6.64 -39.67
N ARG A 90 -27.43 -7.39 -39.25
CA ARG A 90 -27.54 -8.84 -39.07
C ARG A 90 -28.44 -9.23 -37.90
N SER A 91 -28.52 -8.38 -36.87
CA SER A 91 -29.43 -8.61 -35.74
C SER A 91 -30.92 -8.54 -36.15
N LEU A 92 -31.24 -7.90 -37.28
CA LEU A 92 -32.61 -7.84 -37.82
C LEU A 92 -33.07 -9.16 -38.46
N ILE A 93 -32.12 -10.00 -38.90
CA ILE A 93 -32.39 -11.26 -39.62
C ILE A 93 -32.37 -12.46 -38.64
N GLY A 94 -32.07 -12.20 -37.36
CA GLY A 94 -31.94 -13.22 -36.31
C GLY A 94 -30.58 -13.91 -36.33
N PRO A 95 -29.99 -14.20 -35.15
CA PRO A 95 -28.69 -14.85 -35.06
C PRO A 95 -28.76 -16.31 -35.53
N LYS A 96 -27.83 -16.72 -36.39
CA LYS A 96 -27.63 -18.14 -36.76
C LYS A 96 -26.68 -18.78 -35.74
N GLN A 97 -26.89 -20.06 -35.42
CA GLN A 97 -26.00 -20.82 -34.52
C GLN A 97 -24.51 -20.76 -34.92
N ASN A 98 -24.22 -20.85 -36.23
CA ASN A 98 -22.86 -20.71 -36.75
C ASN A 98 -22.26 -19.30 -36.55
N ASP A 99 -23.10 -18.26 -36.50
CA ASP A 99 -22.68 -16.87 -36.28
C ASP A 99 -22.29 -16.65 -34.81
N LEU A 100 -22.98 -17.31 -33.87
CA LEU A 100 -22.64 -17.30 -32.45
C LEU A 100 -21.31 -18.01 -32.19
N LYS A 101 -21.11 -19.20 -32.78
CA LYS A 101 -19.85 -19.95 -32.64
C LYS A 101 -18.66 -19.19 -33.23
N ALA A 102 -18.83 -18.55 -34.38
CA ALA A 102 -17.79 -17.73 -34.99
C ALA A 102 -17.45 -16.50 -34.14
N ARG A 103 -18.45 -15.88 -33.50
CA ARG A 103 -18.26 -14.76 -32.59
C ARG A 103 -17.49 -15.18 -31.33
N GLU A 104 -17.85 -16.30 -30.72
CA GLU A 104 -17.16 -16.84 -29.54
C GLU A 104 -15.67 -17.08 -29.83
N GLN A 105 -15.34 -17.73 -30.96
CA GLN A 105 -13.95 -17.96 -31.37
C GLN A 105 -13.18 -16.66 -31.68
N CYS A 106 -13.87 -15.61 -32.14
CA CYS A 106 -13.27 -14.30 -32.31
C CYS A 106 -12.99 -13.66 -30.95
N GLU A 107 -13.97 -13.69 -30.05
CA GLU A 107 -13.86 -13.07 -28.71
C GLU A 107 -12.76 -13.73 -27.90
N GLU A 108 -12.65 -15.06 -27.92
CA GLU A 108 -11.59 -15.80 -27.22
C GLU A 108 -10.19 -15.37 -27.69
N ARG A 109 -9.95 -15.32 -29.01
CA ARG A 109 -8.66 -14.91 -29.59
C ARG A 109 -8.33 -13.45 -29.31
N GLU A 110 -9.31 -12.55 -29.48
CA GLU A 110 -9.09 -11.11 -29.24
C GLU A 110 -8.89 -10.82 -27.74
N MET A 111 -9.59 -11.54 -26.86
CA MET A 111 -9.44 -11.41 -25.41
C MET A 111 -8.07 -11.91 -24.98
N GLU A 112 -7.63 -13.09 -25.44
CA GLU A 112 -6.33 -13.67 -25.08
C GLU A 112 -5.18 -12.74 -25.50
N ALA A 113 -5.18 -12.28 -26.76
CA ALA A 113 -4.15 -11.38 -27.28
C ALA A 113 -4.10 -10.04 -26.50
N CYS A 114 -5.27 -9.48 -26.18
CA CYS A 114 -5.37 -8.28 -25.34
C CYS A 114 -4.82 -8.53 -23.93
N PHE A 115 -5.19 -9.67 -23.32
CA PHE A 115 -4.91 -9.95 -21.91
C PHE A 115 -3.42 -10.22 -21.67
N ILE A 116 -2.73 -10.91 -22.58
CA ILE A 116 -1.27 -11.12 -22.50
C ILE A 116 -0.54 -9.77 -22.43
N THR A 117 -0.87 -8.86 -23.36
CA THR A 117 -0.27 -7.52 -23.41
C THR A 117 -0.62 -6.70 -22.17
N ALA A 118 -1.86 -6.80 -21.68
CA ALA A 118 -2.30 -6.05 -20.50
C ALA A 118 -1.61 -6.54 -19.22
N LYS A 119 -1.34 -7.84 -19.10
CA LYS A 119 -0.67 -8.43 -17.93
C LYS A 119 0.74 -7.87 -17.74
N GLU A 120 1.51 -7.71 -18.82
CA GLU A 120 2.84 -7.10 -18.77
C GLU A 120 2.79 -5.65 -18.31
N LYS A 121 1.86 -4.86 -18.88
CA LYS A 121 1.63 -3.47 -18.46
C LYS A 121 1.20 -3.35 -17.00
N CYS A 122 0.42 -4.31 -16.49
CA CYS A 122 0.04 -4.34 -15.08
C CYS A 122 1.24 -4.56 -14.15
N VAL A 123 2.23 -5.37 -14.55
CA VAL A 123 3.45 -5.56 -13.77
C VAL A 123 4.27 -4.27 -13.71
N GLU A 124 4.44 -3.58 -14.83
CA GLU A 124 5.13 -2.30 -14.88
C GLU A 124 4.40 -1.23 -14.06
N PHE A 125 3.08 -1.16 -14.19
CA PHE A 125 2.24 -0.25 -13.44
C PHE A 125 2.34 -0.48 -11.92
N ALA A 126 2.31 -1.73 -11.47
CA ALA A 126 2.45 -2.06 -10.05
C ALA A 126 3.79 -1.56 -9.48
N LYS A 127 4.89 -1.80 -10.20
CA LYS A 127 6.23 -1.33 -9.80
C LYS A 127 6.30 0.20 -9.76
N ASP A 128 5.81 0.88 -10.79
CA ASP A 128 5.79 2.35 -10.86
C ASP A 128 5.04 2.97 -9.68
N LYS A 129 3.85 2.44 -9.36
CA LYS A 129 3.02 2.96 -8.28
C LYS A 129 3.62 2.74 -6.89
N CYS A 130 4.29 1.62 -6.66
CA CYS A 130 4.94 1.38 -5.37
C CYS A 130 6.33 2.05 -5.27
N ALA A 131 6.99 2.42 -6.38
CA ALA A 131 8.37 2.89 -6.37
C ALA A 131 8.60 4.14 -5.51
N THR A 132 7.88 5.23 -5.77
CA THR A 132 8.13 6.51 -5.07
C THR A 132 7.82 6.45 -3.57
N PRO A 133 6.63 5.97 -3.14
CA PRO A 133 6.29 5.91 -1.71
C PRO A 133 7.26 5.04 -0.90
N PHE A 134 7.73 3.92 -1.47
CA PHE A 134 8.64 3.02 -0.79
C PHE A 134 10.10 3.46 -0.85
N ARG A 135 10.52 4.17 -1.90
CA ARG A 135 11.84 4.83 -1.98
C ARG A 135 11.99 5.88 -0.89
N ASP A 136 10.94 6.67 -0.67
CA ASP A 136 10.95 7.79 0.27
C ASP A 136 10.60 7.37 1.70
N ALA A 137 10.29 6.09 1.90
CA ALA A 137 9.96 5.53 3.21
C ALA A 137 11.14 5.60 4.19
N ARG A 138 10.82 5.72 5.49
CA ARG A 138 11.77 5.63 6.59
C ARG A 138 11.84 4.21 7.13
N ILE A 139 13.05 3.69 7.29
CA ILE A 139 13.31 2.36 7.83
C ILE A 139 14.15 2.52 9.09
N ALA A 140 13.67 2.00 10.20
CA ALA A 140 14.46 1.86 11.42
C ALA A 140 15.54 0.79 11.24
N VAL A 141 16.76 1.12 11.64
CA VAL A 141 17.93 0.23 11.62
C VAL A 141 18.49 0.19 13.03
N THR A 142 18.58 -1.02 13.59
CA THR A 142 19.23 -1.30 14.87
C THR A 142 20.69 -1.71 14.66
N GLU A 143 21.54 -1.56 15.67
CA GLU A 143 22.96 -2.00 15.61
C GLU A 143 23.12 -3.50 15.28
N THR A 144 22.10 -4.31 15.60
CA THR A 144 22.02 -5.74 15.28
C THR A 144 21.63 -6.03 13.83
N THR A 145 21.19 -5.03 13.08
CA THR A 145 20.87 -5.18 11.66
C THR A 145 22.20 -5.21 10.90
N HIS A 146 22.56 -6.35 10.31
CA HIS A 146 23.76 -6.47 9.48
C HIS A 146 23.68 -5.52 8.26
N VAL A 147 24.15 -4.29 8.42
CA VAL A 147 24.27 -3.32 7.32
C VAL A 147 25.63 -3.49 6.67
N ASN A 148 25.67 -3.44 5.34
CA ASN A 148 26.92 -3.47 4.58
C ASN A 148 27.94 -2.47 5.16
N PRO A 149 29.21 -2.87 5.40
CA PRO A 149 30.22 -2.02 6.03
C PRO A 149 30.48 -0.68 5.30
N LYS A 150 30.22 -0.60 3.99
CA LYS A 150 30.30 0.66 3.22
C LYS A 150 29.20 1.64 3.59
N VAL A 151 27.99 1.12 3.86
CA VAL A 151 26.87 1.90 4.37
C VAL A 151 27.18 2.26 5.83
N ALA A 152 27.60 1.30 6.67
CA ALA A 152 27.99 1.52 8.07
C ALA A 152 29.01 2.67 8.26
N ARG A 153 30.06 2.77 7.43
CA ARG A 153 31.00 3.91 7.48
C ARG A 153 30.35 5.27 7.20
N LYS A 154 29.34 5.31 6.32
CA LYS A 154 28.58 6.53 6.03
C LYS A 154 27.60 6.86 7.16
N LEU A 155 27.10 5.84 7.88
CA LEU A 155 26.20 5.97 9.03
C LEU A 155 26.89 6.62 10.25
N ILE A 156 28.18 6.35 10.49
CA ILE A 156 28.96 6.94 11.60
C ILE A 156 29.14 8.46 11.44
N SER A 157 29.05 8.99 10.22
CA SER A 157 29.32 10.41 9.93
C SER A 157 28.12 11.36 10.16
N ARG A 158 26.92 10.85 10.50
CA ARG A 158 25.69 11.64 10.47
C ARG A 158 24.76 11.47 11.68
N ALA A 159 25.28 10.97 12.79
CA ALA A 159 24.54 10.89 14.05
C ALA A 159 24.24 12.30 14.58
N SER A 160 23.01 12.75 14.39
CA SER A 160 22.41 13.79 15.21
C SER A 160 20.91 13.55 15.29
N VAL A 161 20.47 12.88 16.36
CA VAL A 161 19.11 13.03 16.91
C VAL A 161 19.25 13.05 18.43
N PRO A 162 18.57 13.97 19.15
CA PRO A 162 18.63 14.01 20.60
C PRO A 162 18.00 12.76 21.19
N ASP A 163 18.58 12.36 22.30
CA ASP A 163 18.23 11.20 23.11
C ASP A 163 16.73 11.16 23.46
N ARG A 164 16.10 9.99 23.34
CA ARG A 164 14.67 9.79 23.65
C ARG A 164 14.37 10.02 25.15
N CYS A 165 15.42 10.15 25.96
CA CYS A 165 15.38 10.44 27.39
C CYS A 165 14.91 11.87 27.74
N THR A 166 15.00 12.84 26.82
CA THR A 166 14.65 14.24 27.18
C THR A 166 13.14 14.44 27.36
N TRP A 167 12.29 13.68 26.67
CA TRP A 167 10.84 13.82 26.78
C TRP A 167 10.25 13.03 27.95
N ILE A 168 10.85 11.89 28.33
CA ILE A 168 10.39 11.07 29.46
C ILE A 168 10.72 11.72 30.81
N ASN A 169 11.82 12.46 30.90
CA ASN A 169 12.15 13.27 32.07
C ASN A 169 11.15 14.42 32.33
N LEU A 170 10.37 14.83 31.32
CA LEU A 170 9.32 15.85 31.47
C LEU A 170 8.02 15.29 32.08
N ILE A 171 7.88 13.97 32.20
CA ILE A 171 6.67 13.30 32.70
C ILE A 171 6.88 12.63 34.07
N GLY A 172 8.07 12.76 34.68
CA GLY A 172 8.33 12.32 36.05
C GLY A 172 8.28 10.80 36.29
N LEU A 173 8.46 9.99 35.26
CA LEU A 173 8.54 8.54 35.38
C LEU A 173 10.01 8.11 35.43
N ASP A 174 10.52 7.89 36.65
CA ASP A 174 11.85 7.36 36.90
C ASP A 174 11.86 5.86 36.59
N LEU A 175 12.24 5.50 35.36
CA LEU A 175 12.51 4.13 34.96
C LEU A 175 14.01 4.03 34.63
N THR A 176 14.77 3.49 35.58
CA THR A 176 16.24 3.42 35.59
C THR A 176 16.87 2.47 34.56
N ASP A 177 16.11 1.94 33.60
CA ASP A 177 16.65 1.09 32.52
C ASP A 177 16.30 1.69 31.15
N CYS A 178 17.05 2.73 30.77
CA CYS A 178 17.14 3.15 29.38
C CYS A 178 18.12 2.22 28.66
N GLU A 179 17.63 1.11 28.11
CA GLU A 179 18.42 0.33 27.16
C GLU A 179 18.59 1.19 25.89
N SER A 180 19.75 1.84 25.77
CA SER A 180 20.11 2.77 24.71
C SER A 180 20.36 2.07 23.38
N GLY A 181 19.33 1.45 22.80
CA GLY A 181 19.35 1.04 21.41
C GLY A 181 19.11 2.26 20.53
N ALA A 182 20.17 2.91 20.04
CA ALA A 182 20.06 4.00 19.07
C ALA A 182 19.35 3.49 17.80
N THR A 183 18.03 3.71 17.72
CA THR A 183 17.24 3.33 16.56
C THR A 183 17.33 4.46 15.55
N ASN A 184 18.24 4.32 14.59
CA ASN A 184 18.41 5.31 13.55
C ASN A 184 17.39 5.07 12.43
N TYR A 185 16.73 6.13 11.97
CA TYR A 185 15.79 6.07 10.84
C TYR A 185 16.47 6.59 9.57
N TYR A 186 16.45 5.80 8.50
CA TYR A 186 17.05 6.15 7.22
C TYR A 186 16.04 6.13 6.09
N SER A 187 16.23 6.93 5.04
CA SER A 187 15.45 6.78 3.83
C SER A 187 15.81 5.47 3.12
N ALA A 188 14.83 4.77 2.57
CA ALA A 188 15.09 3.56 1.79
C ALA A 188 16.04 3.84 0.60
N SER A 189 15.94 5.02 -0.02
CA SER A 189 16.87 5.47 -1.07
C SER A 189 18.34 5.53 -0.61
N GLU A 190 18.58 5.84 0.66
CA GLU A 190 19.93 5.94 1.24
C GLU A 190 20.51 4.56 1.55
N LEU A 191 19.66 3.61 1.95
CA LEU A 191 20.05 2.24 2.26
C LEU A 191 20.30 1.40 0.99
N LEU A 192 19.53 1.66 -0.07
CA LEU A 192 19.45 0.80 -1.26
C LEU A 192 20.14 1.39 -2.50
N GLY A 193 20.55 2.66 -2.41
CA GLY A 193 21.07 3.45 -3.52
C GLY A 193 19.95 4.00 -4.42
N SER A 194 20.28 5.02 -5.21
CA SER A 194 19.35 5.77 -6.05
C SER A 194 18.75 4.98 -7.22
N ASN A 195 19.20 3.74 -7.45
CA ASN A 195 18.74 2.92 -8.57
C ASN A 195 17.33 2.38 -8.27
N THR A 196 16.36 2.89 -9.02
CA THR A 196 14.91 2.60 -8.99
C THR A 196 14.53 1.14 -9.27
N ASN A 197 15.51 0.26 -9.51
CA ASN A 197 15.30 -1.18 -9.60
C ASN A 197 15.26 -1.79 -8.19
N PHE A 198 14.15 -1.58 -7.47
CA PHE A 198 13.83 -2.23 -6.21
C PHE A 198 13.41 -3.70 -6.41
N GLY A 199 14.14 -4.42 -7.27
CA GLY A 199 13.90 -5.84 -7.48
C GLY A 199 14.09 -6.60 -6.17
N SER A 200 13.10 -7.44 -5.84
CA SER A 200 13.11 -8.37 -4.70
C SER A 200 14.41 -9.18 -4.56
N ASP A 201 15.15 -9.38 -5.65
CA ASP A 201 16.38 -10.18 -5.68
C ASP A 201 17.61 -9.47 -5.11
N ARG A 202 17.64 -8.13 -5.04
CA ARG A 202 18.79 -7.40 -4.49
C ARG A 202 18.90 -7.53 -2.96
N PHE A 203 17.81 -7.91 -2.29
CA PHE A 203 17.73 -8.01 -0.83
C PHE A 203 18.22 -9.34 -0.26
N ARG A 204 18.23 -10.39 -1.08
CA ARG A 204 18.71 -11.71 -0.63
C ARG A 204 20.20 -11.70 -0.26
N GLY A 205 20.97 -10.73 -0.79
CA GLY A 205 22.41 -10.62 -0.53
C GLY A 205 22.84 -9.49 0.41
N MET A 206 21.92 -8.67 0.94
CA MET A 206 22.28 -7.55 1.84
C MET A 206 22.06 -7.85 3.33
N PHE A 207 21.29 -8.89 3.67
CA PHE A 207 20.91 -9.24 5.04
C PHE A 207 21.03 -10.75 5.33
N GLY A 208 21.92 -11.44 4.60
CA GLY A 208 22.30 -12.82 4.85
C GLY A 208 23.52 -12.90 5.77
#